data_AF-A0A924APL1-F1
#
_entry.id   AF-A0A924APL1-F1
#
_cell.length_a   1.000
_cell.length_b   1.000
_cell.length_c   1.000
_cell.angle_alpha   90.00
_cell.angle_beta   90.00
_cell.angle_gamma   90.00
#
_symmetry.space_group_name_H-M   'P 1'
#
loop_
_entity.id
_entity.type
_entity.pdbx_description
1 polymer ?
#
loop_
_entity_poly.entity_id
_entity_poly.type
_entity_poly.pdbx_seq_one_letter_code
_entity_poly.pdbx_strand_id
1 'polypeptide(L)'
;MVAGEASGDLLAGLLLDGLRARWPGLKPAGIGGPHMASRGFDAWWPSDTLAVRGYVEVLRHYREIAGIRSQLRQRLLNGPGPRPDIFIGVDAPDFNLDLEAALKAGGIKTVQFVCPSIWAWRADRVEKIRRSVDHVLCIFPFEPALLAGYGIAATYVGHPLAAVIALRPDRQAARQA
;
A
#
# COMPACT_ATOMS: atom_id res chain seq x y z
N MET A 1 -0.50 6.25 -5.40
CA MET A 1 -0.68 5.26 -4.32
C MET A 1 -1.30 4.00 -4.90
N VAL A 2 -1.06 2.85 -4.28
CA VAL A 2 -1.64 1.56 -4.73
C VAL A 2 -2.18 0.80 -3.51
N ALA A 3 -3.48 0.52 -3.51
CA ALA A 3 -4.12 -0.44 -2.62
C ALA A 3 -4.49 -1.71 -3.40
N GLY A 4 -3.98 -2.87 -2.93
CA GLY A 4 -4.18 -4.15 -3.62
C GLY A 4 -5.46 -4.89 -3.27
N GLU A 5 -6.08 -4.56 -2.13
CA GLU A 5 -7.24 -5.27 -1.59
C GLU A 5 -8.16 -4.30 -0.84
N ALA A 6 -9.36 -4.76 -0.48
CA ALA A 6 -10.35 -3.96 0.25
C ALA A 6 -9.84 -3.47 1.62
N SER A 7 -9.05 -4.28 2.33
CA SER A 7 -8.37 -3.89 3.57
C SER A 7 -7.42 -2.72 3.33
N GLY A 8 -6.60 -2.81 2.28
CA GLY A 8 -5.68 -1.77 1.86
C GLY A 8 -6.40 -0.49 1.44
N ASP A 9 -7.54 -0.58 0.75
CA ASP A 9 -8.36 0.56 0.34
C ASP A 9 -8.90 1.34 1.56
N LEU A 10 -9.38 0.63 2.58
CA LEU A 10 -9.81 1.26 3.84
C LEU A 10 -8.65 1.97 4.55
N LEU A 11 -7.50 1.29 4.70
CA LEU A 11 -6.31 1.85 5.37
C LEU A 11 -5.77 3.06 4.60
N ALA A 12 -5.68 2.96 3.28
CA ALA A 12 -5.27 4.05 2.41
C ALA A 12 -6.25 5.23 2.47
N GLY A 13 -7.55 4.98 2.60
CA GLY A 13 -8.56 6.00 2.83
C GLY A 13 -8.32 6.79 4.12
N LEU A 14 -8.07 6.11 5.24
CA LEU A 14 -7.75 6.76 6.51
C LEU A 14 -6.44 7.57 6.43
N LEU A 15 -5.43 7.06 5.72
CA LEU A 15 -4.20 7.79 5.44
C LEU A 15 -4.48 9.06 4.64
N LEU A 16 -5.33 8.99 3.60
CA LEU A 16 -5.70 10.15 2.78
C LEU A 16 -6.37 11.26 3.59
N ASP A 17 -7.21 10.91 4.57
CA ASP A 17 -7.85 11.91 5.44
C ASP A 17 -6.80 12.75 6.19
N GLY A 18 -5.79 12.08 6.79
CA GLY A 18 -4.68 12.74 7.47
C GLY A 18 -3.79 13.55 6.52
N LEU A 19 -3.49 13.01 5.32
CA LEU A 19 -2.67 13.71 4.33
C LEU A 19 -3.36 14.98 3.82
N ARG A 20 -4.67 14.93 3.54
CA ARG A 20 -5.43 16.10 3.05
C ARG A 20 -5.56 17.19 4.11
N ALA A 21 -5.70 16.83 5.39
CA ALA A 21 -5.70 17.80 6.48
C ALA A 21 -4.39 18.60 6.55
N ARG A 22 -3.25 17.95 6.24
CA ARG A 22 -1.93 18.61 6.24
C ARG A 22 -1.58 19.29 4.92
N TRP A 23 -2.07 18.75 3.81
CA TRP A 23 -1.81 19.22 2.43
C TRP A 23 -3.11 19.27 1.63
N PRO A 24 -3.88 20.38 1.71
CA PRO A 24 -5.16 20.51 1.00
C PRO A 24 -5.05 20.42 -0.53
N GLY A 25 -3.88 20.76 -1.10
CA GLY A 25 -3.60 20.68 -2.53
C GLY A 25 -3.11 19.31 -3.02
N LEU A 26 -3.12 18.28 -2.15
CA LEU A 26 -2.73 16.92 -2.52
C LEU A 26 -3.57 16.43 -3.71
N LYS A 27 -2.91 15.83 -4.71
CA LYS A 27 -3.53 15.19 -5.87
C LYS A 27 -3.24 13.68 -5.84
N PRO A 28 -3.97 12.91 -5.03
CA PRO A 28 -3.65 11.50 -4.87
C PRO A 28 -4.28 10.69 -6.02
N ALA A 29 -3.48 9.83 -6.65
CA ALA A 29 -3.91 9.04 -7.79
C ALA A 29 -3.21 7.67 -7.85
N GLY A 30 -3.77 6.73 -8.60
CA GLY A 30 -3.19 5.40 -8.81
C GLY A 30 -4.23 4.27 -8.79
N ILE A 31 -3.95 3.20 -8.06
CA ILE A 31 -4.86 2.07 -7.92
C ILE A 31 -5.53 2.15 -6.55
N GLY A 32 -6.85 2.17 -6.51
CA GLY A 32 -7.62 2.33 -5.28
C GLY A 32 -9.03 1.81 -5.44
N GLY A 33 -9.70 1.59 -4.31
CA GLY A 33 -11.08 1.13 -4.26
C GLY A 33 -12.06 2.25 -3.90
N PRO A 34 -13.31 1.87 -3.55
CA PRO A 34 -14.37 2.82 -3.24
C PRO A 34 -14.05 3.75 -2.06
N HIS A 35 -13.35 3.27 -1.02
CA HIS A 35 -13.03 4.09 0.15
C HIS A 35 -12.03 5.21 -0.18
N MET A 36 -11.01 4.92 -1.00
CA MET A 36 -10.11 5.95 -1.51
C MET A 36 -10.84 6.90 -2.47
N ALA A 37 -11.61 6.38 -3.42
CA ALA A 37 -12.34 7.19 -4.40
C ALA A 37 -13.29 8.21 -3.74
N SER A 38 -14.02 7.78 -2.70
CA SER A 38 -14.90 8.67 -1.91
C SER A 38 -14.18 9.86 -1.25
N ARG A 39 -12.85 9.79 -1.11
CA ARG A 39 -11.98 10.82 -0.54
C ARG A 39 -11.25 11.63 -1.61
N GLY A 40 -11.75 11.64 -2.85
CA GLY A 40 -11.16 12.40 -3.95
C GLY A 40 -9.86 11.80 -4.50
N PHE A 41 -9.67 10.49 -4.33
CA PHE A 41 -8.60 9.76 -5.00
C PHE A 41 -8.93 9.52 -6.47
N ASP A 42 -8.01 9.87 -7.36
CA ASP A 42 -8.12 9.57 -8.80
C ASP A 42 -7.70 8.11 -9.06
N ALA A 43 -8.69 7.22 -9.04
CA ALA A 43 -8.51 5.80 -9.29
C ALA A 43 -8.40 5.52 -10.80
N TRP A 44 -7.17 5.38 -11.29
CA TRP A 44 -6.87 4.99 -12.66
C TRP A 44 -7.23 3.53 -12.95
N TRP A 45 -7.15 2.68 -11.93
CA TRP A 45 -7.62 1.30 -11.94
C TRP A 45 -8.31 0.97 -10.61
N PRO A 46 -9.37 0.13 -10.64
CA PRO A 46 -10.04 -0.32 -9.42
C PRO A 46 -9.20 -1.36 -8.68
N SER A 47 -9.14 -1.30 -7.35
CA SER A 47 -8.42 -2.27 -6.51
C SER A 47 -8.87 -3.72 -6.74
N ASP A 48 -10.13 -3.93 -7.11
CA ASP A 48 -10.71 -5.26 -7.36
C ASP A 48 -10.00 -6.00 -8.51
N THR A 49 -9.36 -5.30 -9.43
CA THR A 49 -8.54 -5.92 -10.50
C THR A 49 -7.29 -6.63 -9.97
N LEU A 50 -6.87 -6.33 -8.74
CA LEU A 50 -5.75 -6.99 -8.07
C LEU A 50 -6.21 -8.16 -7.18
N ALA A 51 -7.51 -8.30 -6.88
CA ALA A 51 -8.06 -9.31 -6.00
C ALA A 51 -8.42 -10.60 -6.78
N VAL A 52 -7.63 -11.67 -6.60
CA VAL A 52 -7.81 -12.92 -7.36
C VAL A 52 -8.73 -13.90 -6.61
N ARG A 53 -9.80 -14.37 -7.28
CA ARG A 53 -10.70 -15.43 -6.77
C ARG A 53 -10.60 -16.70 -7.63
N GLY A 54 -9.78 -17.69 -7.22
CA GLY A 54 -9.84 -19.06 -7.77
C GLY A 54 -8.68 -19.51 -8.67
N TYR A 55 -8.40 -20.83 -8.66
CA TYR A 55 -7.14 -21.45 -9.15
C TYR A 55 -6.85 -21.31 -10.66
N VAL A 56 -7.85 -21.38 -11.55
CA VAL A 56 -7.65 -21.32 -13.02
C VAL A 56 -7.57 -19.87 -13.52
N GLU A 57 -8.24 -18.97 -12.83
CA GLU A 57 -8.23 -17.52 -13.08
C GLU A 57 -6.89 -16.88 -12.66
N VAL A 58 -6.18 -17.46 -11.68
CA VAL A 58 -4.87 -16.99 -11.18
C VAL A 58 -3.84 -16.73 -12.29
N LEU A 59 -3.69 -17.61 -13.28
CA LEU A 59 -2.66 -17.44 -14.33
C LEU A 59 -3.00 -16.32 -15.31
N ARG A 60 -4.28 -16.15 -15.66
CA ARG A 60 -4.72 -15.05 -16.53
C ARG A 60 -4.65 -13.71 -15.79
N HIS A 61 -5.09 -13.68 -14.54
CA HIS A 61 -4.98 -12.50 -13.70
C HIS A 61 -3.54 -12.15 -13.37
N TYR A 62 -2.63 -13.12 -13.23
CA TYR A 62 -1.21 -12.79 -13.07
C TYR A 62 -0.67 -11.99 -14.26
N ARG A 63 -1.00 -12.37 -15.51
CA ARG A 63 -0.58 -11.62 -16.70
C ARG A 63 -1.21 -10.24 -16.75
N GLU A 64 -2.48 -10.13 -16.38
CA GLU A 64 -3.21 -8.87 -16.30
C GLU A 64 -2.61 -7.93 -15.25
N ILE A 65 -2.42 -8.42 -14.03
CA ILE A 65 -1.79 -7.71 -12.91
C ILE A 65 -0.38 -7.25 -13.27
N ALA A 66 0.42 -8.12 -13.90
CA ALA A 66 1.75 -7.76 -14.39
C ALA A 66 1.68 -6.67 -15.47
N GLY A 67 0.67 -6.73 -16.34
CA GLY A 67 0.37 -5.71 -17.33
C GLY A 67 0.02 -4.36 -16.70
N ILE A 68 -0.88 -4.34 -15.72
CA ILE A 68 -1.27 -3.15 -14.95
C ILE A 68 -0.05 -2.56 -14.25
N ARG A 69 0.78 -3.39 -13.60
CA ARG A 69 2.02 -2.95 -12.96
C ARG A 69 2.98 -2.28 -13.95
N SER A 70 3.12 -2.86 -15.14
CA SER A 70 3.98 -2.30 -16.20
C SER A 70 3.45 -0.95 -16.71
N GLN A 71 2.14 -0.86 -16.98
CA GLN A 71 1.49 0.37 -17.42
C GLN A 71 1.58 1.47 -16.36
N LEU A 72 1.33 1.14 -15.10
CA LEU A 72 1.45 2.07 -13.99
C LEU A 72 2.89 2.56 -13.83
N ARG A 73 3.87 1.65 -13.90
CA ARG A 73 5.29 2.02 -13.89
C ARG A 73 5.63 3.00 -15.01
N GLN A 74 5.21 2.70 -16.25
CA GLN A 74 5.47 3.56 -17.40
C GLN A 74 4.81 4.93 -17.23
N ARG A 75 3.58 4.98 -16.74
CA ARG A 75 2.86 6.23 -16.48
C ARG A 75 3.54 7.07 -15.42
N LEU A 76 4.05 6.47 -14.35
CA LEU A 76 4.70 7.20 -13.24
C LEU A 76 6.11 7.67 -13.58
N LEU A 77 6.87 6.91 -14.40
CA LEU A 77 8.25 7.26 -14.76
C LEU A 77 8.34 8.13 -16.02
N ASN A 78 7.53 7.81 -17.03
CA ASN A 78 7.66 8.33 -18.39
C ASN A 78 6.35 8.95 -18.91
N GLY A 79 5.34 9.10 -18.06
CA GLY A 79 4.06 9.69 -18.46
C GLY A 79 4.17 11.19 -18.75
N PRO A 80 3.23 11.75 -19.52
CA PRO A 80 3.21 13.18 -19.85
C PRO A 80 2.77 14.08 -18.68
N GLY A 81 2.45 13.50 -17.52
CA GLY A 81 2.00 14.22 -16.33
C GLY A 81 3.15 14.65 -15.41
N PRO A 82 2.85 15.41 -14.35
CA PRO A 82 3.82 15.71 -13.32
C PRO A 82 4.30 14.41 -12.66
N ARG A 83 5.61 14.32 -12.48
CA ARG A 83 6.22 13.19 -11.78
C ARG A 83 5.77 13.19 -10.32
N PRO A 84 5.43 12.03 -9.73
CA PRO A 84 5.00 11.97 -8.33
C PRO A 84 6.16 12.35 -7.39
N ASP A 85 5.84 13.12 -6.36
CA ASP A 85 6.79 13.41 -5.27
C ASP A 85 7.09 12.17 -4.43
N ILE A 86 6.05 11.34 -4.23
CA ILE A 86 6.10 10.14 -3.41
C ILE A 86 5.15 9.07 -3.96
N PHE A 87 5.60 7.83 -3.95
CA PHE A 87 4.77 6.65 -4.16
C PHE A 87 4.53 5.96 -2.82
N ILE A 88 3.27 5.59 -2.55
CA ILE A 88 2.88 4.84 -1.36
C ILE A 88 2.21 3.53 -1.80
N GLY A 89 2.85 2.39 -1.53
CA GLY A 89 2.27 1.06 -1.63
C GLY A 89 1.57 0.71 -0.32
N VAL A 90 0.35 0.19 -0.38
CA VAL A 90 -0.45 -0.17 0.81
C VAL A 90 -0.71 -1.67 0.81
N ASP A 91 -0.27 -2.33 1.88
CA ASP A 91 -0.39 -3.77 2.14
C ASP A 91 0.32 -4.61 1.07
N ALA A 92 -0.34 -4.94 -0.05
CA ALA A 92 0.02 -5.86 -1.13
C ALA A 92 1.52 -5.85 -1.55
N PRO A 93 2.41 -6.56 -0.82
CA PRO A 93 3.85 -6.37 -0.95
C PRO A 93 4.40 -7.09 -2.19
N ASP A 94 3.76 -8.17 -2.63
CA ASP A 94 4.10 -8.87 -3.88
C ASP A 94 3.95 -7.96 -5.11
N PHE A 95 2.92 -7.11 -5.12
CA PHE A 95 2.70 -6.14 -6.19
C PHE A 95 3.56 -4.89 -6.00
N ASN A 96 3.48 -4.27 -4.82
CA ASN A 96 4.05 -2.95 -4.54
C ASN A 96 5.57 -2.97 -4.52
N LEU A 97 6.22 -3.95 -3.89
CA LEU A 97 7.68 -3.92 -3.73
C LEU A 97 8.41 -3.99 -5.08
N ASP A 98 7.90 -4.73 -6.07
CA ASP A 98 8.51 -4.76 -7.41
C ASP A 98 8.32 -3.42 -8.16
N LEU A 99 7.16 -2.80 -8.00
CA LEU A 99 6.89 -1.49 -8.58
C LEU A 99 7.76 -0.43 -7.90
N GLU A 100 7.81 -0.41 -6.57
CA GLU A 100 8.60 0.49 -5.75
C GLU A 100 10.09 0.40 -6.07
N ALA A 101 10.65 -0.82 -6.22
CA ALA A 101 12.04 -0.97 -6.65
C ALA A 101 12.32 -0.24 -7.97
N ALA A 102 11.42 -0.35 -8.94
CA ALA A 102 11.59 0.31 -10.24
C ALA A 102 11.38 1.84 -10.14
N LEU A 103 10.43 2.29 -9.32
CA LEU A 103 10.17 3.73 -9.11
C LEU A 103 11.34 4.39 -8.35
N LYS A 104 11.85 3.73 -7.31
CA LYS A 104 13.02 4.16 -6.53
C LYS A 104 14.28 4.21 -7.38
N ALA A 105 14.53 3.20 -8.22
CA ALA A 105 15.62 3.24 -9.19
C ALA A 105 15.47 4.38 -10.21
N GLY A 106 14.22 4.73 -10.56
CA GLY A 106 13.91 5.90 -11.38
C GLY A 106 14.08 7.23 -10.65
N GLY A 107 14.25 7.24 -9.32
CA GLY A 107 14.45 8.39 -8.44
C GLY A 107 13.16 8.91 -7.75
N ILE A 108 12.07 8.15 -7.73
CA ILE A 108 10.84 8.51 -7.01
C ILE A 108 10.95 7.97 -5.58
N LYS A 109 10.55 8.76 -4.58
CA LYS A 109 10.55 8.31 -3.20
C LYS A 109 9.46 7.27 -2.97
N THR A 110 9.78 6.15 -2.33
CA THR A 110 8.86 5.04 -2.13
C THR A 110 8.64 4.74 -0.65
N VAL A 111 7.38 4.58 -0.27
CA VAL A 111 6.97 4.24 1.08
C VAL A 111 6.02 3.07 1.05
N GLN A 112 6.31 2.03 1.83
CA GLN A 112 5.39 0.92 2.03
C GLN A 112 4.61 1.15 3.32
N PHE A 113 3.29 1.22 3.23
CA PHE A 113 2.38 1.28 4.36
C PHE A 113 1.83 -0.11 4.65
N VAL A 114 1.91 -0.52 5.92
CA VAL A 114 1.78 -1.90 6.41
C VAL A 114 3.05 -2.70 6.10
N CYS A 115 3.77 -3.06 7.17
CA CYS A 115 4.97 -3.87 7.07
C CYS A 115 4.58 -5.34 6.77
N PRO A 116 5.20 -5.99 5.78
CA PRO A 116 5.01 -7.41 5.54
C PRO A 116 5.81 -8.21 6.58
N SER A 117 5.38 -8.22 7.84
CA SER A 117 6.17 -8.76 8.96
C SER A 117 6.54 -10.24 8.83
N ILE A 118 5.73 -11.05 8.14
CA ILE A 118 6.07 -12.45 7.81
C ILE A 118 7.31 -12.52 6.90
N TRP A 119 7.48 -11.55 6.02
CA TRP A 119 8.59 -11.48 5.08
C TRP A 119 9.90 -11.08 5.74
N ALA A 120 9.82 -10.30 6.81
CA ALA A 120 11.00 -9.86 7.55
C ALA A 120 11.81 -11.02 8.19
N TRP A 121 11.24 -12.24 8.25
CA TRP A 121 11.93 -13.46 8.70
C TRP A 121 12.68 -14.18 7.57
N ARG A 122 12.45 -13.81 6.31
CA ARG A 122 13.07 -14.45 5.13
C ARG A 122 14.10 -13.50 4.52
N ALA A 123 15.37 -13.90 4.53
CA ALA A 123 16.49 -13.07 4.10
C ALA A 123 16.33 -12.52 2.67
N ASP A 124 15.84 -13.33 1.73
CA ASP A 124 15.60 -12.93 0.34
C ASP A 124 14.52 -11.84 0.24
N ARG A 125 13.50 -11.91 1.08
CA ARG A 125 12.39 -10.96 1.10
C ARG A 125 12.72 -9.68 1.82
N VAL A 126 13.50 -9.74 2.88
CA VAL A 126 14.06 -8.54 3.55
C VAL A 126 14.87 -7.71 2.57
N GLU A 127 15.76 -8.35 1.80
CA GLU A 127 16.58 -7.65 0.82
C GLU A 127 15.71 -7.02 -0.28
N LYS A 128 14.62 -7.70 -0.68
CA LYS A 128 13.62 -7.12 -1.57
C LYS A 128 12.98 -5.87 -0.95
N ILE A 129 12.61 -5.87 0.32
CA ILE A 129 12.07 -4.68 0.98
C ILE A 129 13.10 -3.55 0.98
N ARG A 130 14.34 -3.84 1.40
CA ARG A 130 15.43 -2.87 1.52
C ARG A 130 15.74 -2.14 0.20
N ARG A 131 15.74 -2.87 -0.92
CA ARG A 131 15.95 -2.25 -2.24
C ARG A 131 14.73 -1.50 -2.76
N SER A 132 13.53 -1.86 -2.32
CA SER A 132 12.27 -1.32 -2.83
C SER A 132 11.84 -0.02 -2.17
N VAL A 133 12.02 0.10 -0.86
CA VAL A 133 11.43 1.19 -0.06
C VAL A 133 12.47 2.19 0.42
N ASP A 134 12.14 3.47 0.49
CA ASP A 134 12.89 4.46 1.27
C ASP A 134 12.46 4.42 2.74
N HIS A 135 11.19 4.12 3.02
CA HIS A 135 10.64 4.07 4.38
C HIS A 135 9.46 3.09 4.50
N VAL A 136 9.27 2.52 5.69
CA VAL A 136 8.11 1.66 6.00
C VAL A 136 7.26 2.26 7.12
N LEU A 137 5.96 2.40 6.89
CA LEU A 137 4.99 2.81 7.91
C LEU A 137 4.39 1.55 8.55
N CYS A 138 4.79 1.31 9.80
CA CYS A 138 4.51 0.10 10.58
C CYS A 138 3.26 0.27 11.44
N ILE A 139 2.45 -0.78 11.53
CA ILE A 139 1.19 -0.79 12.30
C ILE A 139 1.31 -1.56 13.62
N PHE A 140 2.43 -2.26 13.84
CA PHE A 140 2.77 -2.91 15.11
C PHE A 140 4.07 -2.34 15.70
N PRO A 141 4.16 -2.22 17.03
CA PRO A 141 5.27 -1.50 17.69
C PRO A 141 6.62 -2.21 17.61
N PHE A 142 6.66 -3.53 17.35
CA PHE A 142 7.91 -4.29 17.23
C PHE A 142 8.55 -4.21 15.83
N GLU A 143 7.79 -3.83 14.80
CA GLU A 143 8.23 -3.87 13.40
C GLU A 143 9.39 -2.92 13.09
N PRO A 144 9.45 -1.68 13.62
CA PRO A 144 10.58 -0.80 13.36
C PRO A 144 11.91 -1.37 13.86
N ALA A 145 11.91 -2.01 15.04
CA ALA A 145 13.12 -2.64 15.58
C ALA A 145 13.56 -3.83 14.72
N LEU A 146 12.60 -4.62 14.23
CA LEU A 146 12.85 -5.72 13.31
C LEU A 146 13.50 -5.23 12.00
N LEU A 147 12.96 -4.16 11.40
CA LEU A 147 13.46 -3.58 10.15
C LEU A 147 14.79 -2.85 10.31
N ALA A 148 15.03 -2.22 11.47
CA ALA A 148 16.29 -1.56 11.79
C ALA A 148 17.47 -2.54 11.78
N GLY A 149 17.26 -3.80 12.21
CA GLY A 149 18.26 -4.87 12.13
C GLY A 149 18.74 -5.16 10.71
N TYR A 150 17.97 -4.74 9.69
CA TYR A 150 18.28 -4.90 8.27
C TYR A 150 18.58 -3.57 7.56
N GLY A 151 18.76 -2.48 8.32
CA GLY A 151 19.04 -1.15 7.78
C GLY A 151 17.88 -0.51 7.02
N ILE A 152 16.65 -0.91 7.31
CA ILE A 152 15.43 -0.38 6.69
C ILE A 152 14.82 0.68 7.60
N ALA A 153 14.66 1.91 7.09
CA ALA A 153 14.02 2.98 7.84
C ALA A 153 12.52 2.70 8.01
N ALA A 154 12.03 2.82 9.25
CA ALA A 154 10.66 2.46 9.59
C ALA A 154 10.13 3.31 10.75
N THR A 155 8.84 3.62 10.72
CA THR A 155 8.13 4.36 11.78
C THR A 155 6.87 3.62 12.18
N TYR A 156 6.68 3.42 13.47
CA TYR A 156 5.40 2.96 14.02
C TYR A 156 4.37 4.10 13.98
N VAL A 157 3.28 3.90 13.24
CA VAL A 157 2.21 4.90 13.06
C VAL A 157 0.91 4.55 13.78
N GLY A 158 0.91 3.46 14.56
CA GLY A 158 -0.30 2.93 15.18
C GLY A 158 -1.15 2.09 14.21
N HIS A 159 -2.10 1.35 14.77
CA HIS A 159 -3.00 0.51 13.99
C HIS A 159 -4.27 1.31 13.64
N PRO A 160 -4.56 1.62 12.36
CA PRO A 160 -5.67 2.53 12.03
C PRO A 160 -7.05 2.02 12.49
N LEU A 161 -7.26 0.70 12.46
CA LEU A 161 -8.48 0.09 12.99
C LEU A 161 -8.64 0.21 14.51
N ALA A 162 -7.56 0.43 15.28
CA ALA A 162 -7.67 0.60 16.72
C ALA A 162 -8.45 1.87 17.09
N ALA A 163 -8.48 2.88 16.22
CA ALA A 163 -9.30 4.09 16.42
C ALA A 163 -10.79 3.86 16.12
N VAL A 164 -11.13 2.80 15.38
CA VAL A 164 -12.51 2.49 14.96
C VAL A 164 -13.16 1.46 15.90
N ILE A 165 -12.36 0.62 16.57
CA ILE A 165 -12.85 -0.38 17.51
C ILE A 165 -13.08 0.27 18.86
N ALA A 166 -14.32 0.23 19.35
CA ALA A 166 -14.66 0.68 20.69
C ALA A 166 -13.86 -0.14 21.74
N LEU A 167 -13.27 0.56 22.72
CA LEU A 167 -12.56 -0.05 23.86
C LEU A 167 -13.39 -1.10 24.61
N ARG A 168 -14.72 -1.00 24.55
CA ARG A 168 -15.68 -2.00 25.01
C ARG A 168 -16.59 -2.38 23.84
N PRO A 169 -16.32 -3.49 23.14
CA PRO A 169 -17.18 -3.95 22.06
C PRO A 169 -18.51 -4.45 22.62
N ASP A 170 -19.62 -4.07 21.99
CA ASP A 170 -20.94 -4.63 22.30
C ASP A 170 -21.04 -6.05 21.74
N ARG A 171 -20.87 -7.02 22.63
CA ARG A 171 -20.91 -8.45 22.29
C ARG A 171 -22.29 -8.92 21.85
N GLN A 172 -23.36 -8.25 22.26
CA GLN A 172 -24.73 -8.64 21.89
C GLN A 172 -25.04 -8.18 20.48
N ALA A 173 -24.72 -6.92 20.14
CA ALA A 173 -24.90 -6.39 18.80
C ALA A 173 -24.07 -7.16 17.75
N ALA A 174 -22.82 -7.48 18.07
CA ALA A 174 -21.93 -8.21 17.14
C ALA A 174 -22.36 -9.66 16.85
N ARG A 175 -23.21 -10.27 17.70
CA ARG A 175 -23.73 -11.63 17.48
C ARG A 175 -25.00 -11.66 16.63
N GLN A 176 -25.65 -10.51 16.44
CA GLN A 176 -26.91 -10.38 15.70
C GLN A 176 -26.74 -9.85 14.27
N ALA A 177 -25.56 -9.31 13.95
CA ALA A 177 -25.16 -8.85 12.61
C ALA A 177 -24.47 -9.97 11.82
#